data_AF-A0A2R6ASQ4-F1
#
_entry.id   AF-A0A2R6ASQ4-F1
#
_cell.length_a   1.000
_cell.length_b   1.000
_cell.length_c   1.000
_cell.angle_alpha   90.00
_cell.angle_beta   90.00
_cell.angle_gamma   90.00
#
_symmetry.space_group_name_H-M   'P 1'
#
loop_
_entity.id
_entity.type
_entity.pdbx_description
1 polymer ?
#
loop_
_entity_poly.entity_id
_entity_poly.type
_entity_poly.pdbx_seq_one_letter_code
_entity_poly.pdbx_strand_id
1 'polypeptide(L)'
;MAEFRSSCRLILEQATEANRFLSAEEPWRLARTDRRRSLEVLYVALNALKALAVELEPITPRLADEIIAQAGFFRKRGGKPLWDDVSIEDDLPIEPKNVAPIVRKISAVELKAKLEELRTRKTQGKPPR
;
A
#
# COMPACT_ATOMS: atom_id res chain seq x y z
N MET A 1 7.63 -5.06 -21.12
CA MET A 1 6.17 -5.00 -20.81
C MET A 1 5.69 -6.19 -19.97
N ALA A 2 6.14 -7.43 -20.25
CA ALA A 2 5.77 -8.60 -19.44
C ALA A 2 6.26 -8.51 -17.98
N GLU A 3 7.50 -8.04 -17.78
CA GLU A 3 8.13 -7.96 -16.45
C GLU A 3 7.43 -6.97 -15.51
N PHE A 4 7.07 -5.77 -15.98
CA PHE A 4 6.34 -4.78 -15.17
C PHE A 4 5.02 -5.31 -14.63
N ARG A 5 4.22 -5.97 -15.49
CA ARG A 5 2.95 -6.57 -15.08
C ARG A 5 3.17 -7.68 -14.03
N SER A 6 4.21 -8.50 -14.21
CA SER A 6 4.58 -9.54 -13.25
C SER A 6 5.01 -8.93 -11.92
N SER A 7 5.81 -7.86 -11.91
CA SER A 7 6.20 -7.15 -10.69
C SER A 7 4.99 -6.62 -9.93
N CYS A 8 4.05 -5.93 -10.60
CA CYS A 8 2.82 -5.46 -9.95
C CYS A 8 2.00 -6.61 -9.35
N ARG A 9 1.97 -7.77 -10.01
CA ARG A 9 1.28 -8.95 -9.52
C ARG A 9 1.94 -9.50 -8.26
N LEU A 10 3.27 -9.62 -8.24
CA LEU A 10 4.02 -10.11 -7.09
C LEU A 10 3.81 -9.22 -5.85
N ILE A 11 3.80 -7.89 -6.03
CA ILE A 11 3.54 -6.93 -4.94
C ILE A 11 2.13 -7.15 -4.35
N LEU A 12 1.12 -7.37 -5.22
CA LEU A 12 -0.24 -7.66 -4.77
C LEU A 12 -0.36 -9.03 -4.08
N GLU A 13 0.39 -10.03 -4.55
CA GLU A 13 0.47 -11.34 -3.93
C GLU A 13 1.09 -11.24 -2.52
N GLN A 14 2.18 -10.47 -2.35
CA GLN A 14 2.78 -10.19 -1.04
C GLN A 14 1.80 -9.49 -0.08
N ALA A 15 1.05 -8.49 -0.55
CA ALA A 15 0.00 -7.85 0.25
C ALA A 15 -1.12 -8.84 0.63
N THR A 16 -1.44 -9.78 -0.27
CA THR A 16 -2.43 -10.84 -0.01
C THR A 16 -1.96 -11.82 1.07
N GLU A 17 -0.69 -12.23 1.03
CA GLU A 17 -0.10 -13.10 2.05
C GLU A 17 -0.03 -12.41 3.42
N ALA A 18 0.35 -11.13 3.48
CA ALA A 18 0.31 -10.35 4.71
C ALA A 18 -1.10 -10.27 5.32
N ASN A 19 -2.13 -10.07 4.49
CA ASN A 19 -3.52 -10.10 4.93
C ASN A 19 -3.96 -11.49 5.43
N ARG A 20 -3.51 -12.56 4.78
CA ARG A 20 -3.79 -13.94 5.22
C ARG A 20 -3.16 -14.21 6.59
N PHE A 21 -1.92 -13.79 6.80
CA PHE A 21 -1.24 -13.88 8.09
C PHE A 21 -2.01 -13.13 9.20
N LEU A 22 -2.38 -11.87 8.96
CA LEU A 22 -3.17 -11.09 9.92
C LEU A 22 -4.53 -11.73 10.24
N SER A 23 -5.17 -12.33 9.23
CA SER A 23 -6.46 -13.00 9.39
C SER A 23 -6.35 -14.32 10.17
N ALA A 24 -5.24 -15.04 10.02
CA ALA A 24 -5.00 -16.29 10.75
C ALA A 24 -4.63 -16.04 12.22
N GLU A 25 -3.83 -15.01 12.49
CA GLU A 25 -3.37 -14.68 13.85
C GLU A 25 -4.38 -13.84 14.65
N GLU A 26 -5.27 -13.10 13.97
CA GLU A 26 -6.30 -12.25 14.59
C GLU A 26 -5.77 -11.35 15.74
N PRO A 27 -4.79 -10.45 15.48
CA PRO A 27 -4.14 -9.67 16.54
C PRO A 27 -5.11 -8.79 17.34
N TRP A 28 -6.24 -8.38 16.77
CA TRP A 28 -7.29 -7.65 17.49
C TRP A 28 -7.97 -8.48 18.59
N ARG A 29 -7.99 -9.81 18.47
CA ARG A 29 -8.42 -10.72 19.53
C ARG A 29 -7.29 -10.98 20.50
N LEU A 30 -6.08 -11.28 20.00
CA LEU A 30 -4.89 -11.52 20.82
C LEU A 30 -4.57 -10.33 21.73
N ALA A 31 -4.80 -9.10 21.30
CA ALA A 31 -4.60 -7.90 22.11
C ALA A 31 -5.34 -7.94 23.46
N ARG A 32 -6.39 -8.75 23.59
CA ARG A 32 -7.18 -8.93 24.81
C ARG A 32 -6.71 -10.10 25.69
N THR A 33 -5.98 -11.07 25.13
CA THR A 33 -5.61 -12.32 25.80
C THR A 33 -4.09 -12.48 25.96
N ASP A 34 -3.33 -12.20 24.89
CA ASP A 34 -1.88 -12.23 24.84
C ASP A 34 -1.36 -11.00 24.08
N ARG A 35 -1.11 -9.93 24.84
CA ARG A 35 -0.60 -8.68 24.30
C ARG A 35 0.78 -8.84 23.66
N ARG A 36 1.64 -9.71 24.21
CA ARG A 36 3.00 -9.91 23.68
C ARG A 36 2.93 -10.54 22.30
N ARG A 37 2.16 -11.62 22.15
CA ARG A 37 1.95 -12.26 20.84
C ARG A 37 1.31 -11.31 19.84
N SER A 38 0.33 -10.51 20.26
CA SER A 38 -0.26 -9.48 19.40
C SER A 38 0.78 -8.49 18.86
N LEU A 39 1.76 -8.08 19.68
CA LEU A 39 2.82 -7.16 19.25
C LEU A 39 3.76 -7.84 18.25
N GLU A 40 4.11 -9.11 18.45
CA GLU A 40 4.95 -9.87 17.51
C GLU A 40 4.26 -9.99 16.13
N VAL A 41 2.97 -10.30 16.11
CA VAL A 41 2.17 -10.39 14.87
C VAL A 41 2.13 -9.03 14.16
N LEU A 42 1.87 -7.95 14.90
CA LEU A 42 1.85 -6.60 14.33
C LEU A 42 3.23 -6.17 13.83
N TYR A 43 4.31 -6.55 14.51
CA TYR A 43 5.68 -6.28 14.07
C TYR A 43 5.98 -6.94 12.71
N VAL A 44 5.60 -8.21 12.54
CA VAL A 44 5.74 -8.90 11.25
C VAL A 44 4.91 -8.22 10.16
N ALA A 45 3.65 -7.88 10.45
CA ALA A 45 2.77 -7.21 9.49
C ALA A 45 3.29 -5.82 9.08
N LEU A 46 3.87 -5.06 10.02
CA LEU A 46 4.47 -3.76 9.73
C LEU A 46 5.74 -3.87 8.89
N ASN A 47 6.56 -4.92 9.09
CA ASN A 47 7.69 -5.18 8.21
C ASN A 47 7.23 -5.51 6.78
N ALA A 48 6.18 -6.30 6.62
CA ALA A 48 5.59 -6.55 5.31
C ALA A 48 5.07 -5.24 4.66
N LEU A 49 4.42 -4.37 5.45
CA LEU A 49 3.97 -3.05 4.98
C LEU A 49 5.12 -2.13 4.59
N LYS A 50 6.24 -2.17 5.33
CA LYS A 50 7.47 -1.43 5.02
C LYS A 50 8.03 -1.83 3.67
N ALA A 51 8.14 -3.14 3.41
CA ALA A 51 8.59 -3.65 2.12
C ALA A 51 7.66 -3.21 0.97
N LEU A 52 6.34 -3.33 1.16
CA LEU A 52 5.35 -2.86 0.20
C LEU A 52 5.50 -1.36 -0.10
N ALA A 53 5.79 -0.52 0.90
CA ALA A 53 6.00 0.90 0.68
C ALA A 53 7.21 1.19 -0.22
N VAL A 54 8.31 0.47 -0.05
CA VAL A 54 9.50 0.56 -0.90
C VAL A 54 9.18 0.11 -2.33
N GLU A 55 8.52 -1.05 -2.48
CA GLU A 55 8.15 -1.64 -3.76
C GLU A 55 7.14 -0.80 -4.56
N LEU A 56 6.24 -0.10 -3.86
CA LEU A 56 5.23 0.75 -4.48
C LEU A 56 5.78 2.11 -4.93
N GLU A 57 6.95 2.55 -4.47
CA GLU A 57 7.54 3.84 -4.86
C GLU A 57 7.64 4.01 -6.39
N PRO A 58 8.22 3.06 -7.16
CA PRO A 58 8.36 3.22 -8.61
C PRO A 58 7.04 3.06 -9.39
N ILE A 59 5.97 2.57 -8.77
CA ILE A 59 4.68 2.26 -9.45
C ILE A 59 3.62 3.29 -9.08
N THR A 60 3.45 3.54 -7.79
CA THR A 60 2.47 4.46 -7.19
C THR A 60 3.14 5.26 -6.07
N PRO A 61 3.99 6.25 -6.40
CA PRO A 61 4.78 7.00 -5.41
C PRO A 61 3.90 7.66 -4.35
N ARG A 62 2.74 8.20 -4.75
CA ARG A 62 1.77 8.78 -3.81
C ARG A 62 1.29 7.78 -2.76
N LEU A 63 1.06 6.52 -3.15
CA LEU A 63 0.59 5.48 -2.21
C LEU A 63 1.72 5.11 -1.24
N ALA A 64 2.94 4.99 -1.74
CA ALA A 64 4.13 4.76 -0.91
C ALA A 64 4.32 5.88 0.13
N ASP A 65 4.24 7.15 -0.30
CA ASP A 65 4.38 8.31 0.58
C ASP A 65 3.32 8.32 1.70
N GLU A 66 2.07 8.02 1.37
CA GLU A 66 0.97 7.93 2.36
C GLU A 66 1.19 6.79 3.36
N ILE A 67 1.66 5.62 2.91
CA ILE A 67 2.00 4.50 3.80
C ILE A 67 3.13 4.90 4.75
N ILE A 68 4.22 5.48 4.21
CA ILE A 68 5.39 5.90 4.98
C ILE A 68 5.00 6.96 6.01
N ALA A 69 4.21 7.96 5.60
CA ALA A 69 3.75 9.03 6.47
C ALA A 69 2.87 8.50 7.61
N GLN A 70 1.91 7.63 7.31
CA GLN A 70 0.99 7.10 8.31
C GLN A 70 1.63 6.06 9.24
N ALA A 71 2.55 5.23 8.75
CA ALA A 71 3.25 4.24 9.56
C ALA A 71 4.45 4.82 10.33
N GLY A 72 4.92 6.00 9.92
CA GLY A 72 6.06 6.69 10.54
C GLY A 72 7.42 6.13 10.11
N PHE A 73 7.50 5.45 8.96
CA PHE A 73 8.75 4.88 8.45
C PHE A 73 9.74 5.97 7.99
N PHE A 74 11.04 5.64 7.98
CA PHE A 74 12.13 6.40 7.34
C PHE A 74 12.33 7.87 7.78
N ARG A 75 11.63 8.32 8.83
CA ARG A 75 11.65 9.72 9.30
C ARG A 75 13.04 10.22 9.67
N LYS A 76 13.94 9.35 10.13
CA LYS A 76 15.32 9.71 10.50
C LYS A 76 16.20 10.05 9.28
N ARG A 77 15.99 9.36 8.15
CA ARG A 77 16.80 9.58 6.94
C ARG A 77 16.29 10.77 6.14
N GLY A 78 14.97 10.95 6.09
CA GLY A 78 14.33 11.94 5.25
C GLY A 78 14.47 11.60 3.75
N GLY A 79 13.39 11.72 3.00
CA GLY A 79 13.38 11.40 1.57
C GLY A 79 12.69 10.08 1.24
N LYS A 80 12.87 9.63 -0.01
CA LYS A 80 12.21 8.46 -0.57
C LYS A 80 12.73 7.15 0.03
N PRO A 81 11.90 6.09 0.08
CA PRO A 81 12.36 4.77 0.49
C PRO A 81 13.46 4.26 -0.47
N LEU A 82 14.46 3.59 0.08
CA LEU A 82 15.53 2.90 -0.66
C LEU A 82 15.33 1.39 -0.56
N TRP A 83 15.91 0.62 -1.47
CA TRP A 83 15.80 -0.85 -1.42
C TRP A 83 16.40 -1.46 -0.14
N ASP A 84 17.46 -0.86 0.39
CA ASP A 84 18.11 -1.33 1.63
C ASP A 84 17.20 -1.19 2.87
N ASP A 85 16.14 -0.39 2.78
CA ASP A 85 15.16 -0.18 3.86
C ASP A 85 14.28 -1.38 4.16
N VAL A 86 14.24 -2.37 3.26
CA VAL A 86 13.48 -3.60 3.42
C VAL A 86 14.05 -4.48 4.56
N SER A 87 15.33 -4.29 4.90
CA SER A 87 16.04 -5.07 5.91
C SER A 87 15.35 -5.06 7.28
N ILE A 88 15.30 -6.21 7.96
CA ILE A 88 14.60 -6.41 9.25
C ILE A 88 15.48 -5.98 10.44
N GLU A 89 16.76 -5.70 10.19
CA GLU A 89 17.79 -5.45 11.21
C GLU A 89 17.66 -4.09 11.91
N ASP A 90 16.96 -3.13 11.29
CA ASP A 90 16.66 -1.86 11.95
C ASP A 90 15.53 -2.05 12.96
N ASP A 91 15.75 -1.61 14.20
CA ASP A 91 14.66 -1.23 15.09
C ASP A 91 13.65 -0.44 14.24
N LEU A 92 12.38 -0.85 14.23
CA LEU A 92 11.34 -0.11 13.56
C LEU A 92 10.94 1.04 14.50
N PRO A 93 11.42 2.30 14.35
CA PRO A 93 10.82 3.43 15.04
C PRO A 93 9.47 3.70 14.39
N ILE A 94 8.49 2.86 14.68
CA ILE A 94 7.11 3.03 14.24
C ILE A 94 6.44 4.02 15.17
N GLU A 95 6.08 5.16 14.62
CA GLU A 95 5.15 6.09 15.24
C GLU A 95 3.96 6.28 14.30
N PRO A 96 3.00 5.33 14.28
CA PRO A 96 1.84 5.47 13.42
C PRO A 96 1.07 6.74 13.79
N LYS A 97 0.85 7.62 12.82
CA LYS A 97 0.13 8.90 13.01
C LYS A 97 -0.91 9.06 11.94
N ASN A 98 -2.12 9.48 12.34
CA ASN A 98 -3.23 9.76 11.43
C ASN A 98 -3.58 8.58 10.50
N VAL A 99 -3.65 7.36 11.05
CA VAL A 99 -4.00 6.15 10.27
C VAL A 99 -5.40 6.30 9.68
N ALA A 100 -5.48 6.38 8.36
CA ALA A 100 -6.71 6.61 7.60
C ALA A 100 -6.69 5.81 6.29
N PRO A 101 -7.86 5.46 5.72
CA PRO A 101 -7.92 4.76 4.44
C PRO A 101 -7.19 5.51 3.33
N ILE A 102 -6.14 4.91 2.75
CA ILE A 102 -5.33 5.55 1.70
C ILE A 102 -6.02 5.47 0.33
N VAL A 103 -6.71 4.35 0.07
CA VAL A 103 -7.44 4.10 -1.17
C VAL A 103 -8.94 4.10 -0.91
N ARG A 104 -9.72 4.62 -1.87
CA ARG A 104 -11.18 4.59 -1.84
C ARG A 104 -11.74 3.69 -2.92
N LYS A 105 -12.89 3.08 -2.64
CA LYS A 105 -13.66 2.36 -3.63
C LYS A 105 -14.20 3.35 -4.68
N ILE A 106 -14.03 3.01 -5.95
CA ILE A 106 -14.67 3.73 -7.06
C ILE A 106 -16.01 3.03 -7.35
N SER A 107 -17.10 3.79 -7.37
CA SER A 107 -18.43 3.22 -7.60
C SER A 107 -18.69 2.93 -9.08
N ALA A 108 -19.58 1.98 -9.38
CA ALA A 108 -19.97 1.67 -10.76
C ALA A 108 -20.63 2.86 -11.46
N VAL A 109 -21.36 3.70 -10.72
CA VAL A 109 -22.00 4.92 -11.24
C VAL A 109 -20.93 5.94 -11.63
N GLU A 110 -19.95 6.18 -10.77
CA GLU A 110 -18.81 7.07 -11.04
C GLU A 110 -18.01 6.60 -12.26
N LEU A 111 -17.74 5.30 -12.37
CA LEU A 111 -17.04 4.70 -13.51
C LEU A 111 -17.79 4.93 -14.82
N LYS A 112 -19.11 4.68 -14.83
CA LYS A 112 -19.95 4.88 -16.02
C LYS A 112 -19.98 6.34 -16.44
N ALA A 113 -20.19 7.26 -15.50
CA ALA A 113 -20.20 8.70 -15.77
C ALA A 113 -18.89 9.16 -16.42
N LYS A 114 -17.74 8.72 -15.86
CA LYS A 114 -16.42 9.08 -16.39
C LYS A 114 -16.13 8.44 -17.75
N LEU A 115 -16.65 7.23 -18.01
CA LEU A 115 -16.57 6.58 -19.31
C LEU A 115 -17.33 7.36 -20.39
N GLU A 116 -18.55 7.82 -20.08
CA GLU A 116 -19.36 8.62 -21.02
C GLU A 116 -18.72 10.00 -21.28
N GLU A 117 -18.14 10.65 -20.27
CA GLU A 117 -17.37 11.87 -20.45
C GLU A 117 -16.19 11.68 -21.42
N LEU A 118 -15.44 10.57 -21.29
CA LEU A 118 -14.30 10.29 -22.17
C LEU A 118 -14.74 9.96 -23.60
N ARG A 119 -15.90 9.29 -23.78
CA ARG A 119 -16.46 8.99 -25.11
C ARG A 119 -16.87 10.26 -25.85
N THR A 120 -17.51 11.20 -25.17
CA THR A 120 -17.97 12.47 -25.76
C THR A 120 -16.81 13.40 -26.13
N ARG A 121 -15.73 13.45 -25.33
CA ARG A 121 -14.50 14.16 -25.70
C ARG A 121 -13.85 13.60 -26.96
N LYS A 122 -13.88 12.28 -27.17
CA LYS A 122 -13.25 11.62 -28.33
C LYS A 122 -14.00 11.87 -29.64
N THR A 123 -15.32 12.07 -29.59
CA THR A 123 -16.13 12.43 -30.77
C THR A 123 -16.00 13.90 -31.17
N GLN A 124 -15.72 14.82 -30.22
CA GLN A 124 -15.52 16.24 -30.50
C GLN A 124 -14.12 16.59 -31.08
N GLY A 125 -13.12 15.71 -30.93
CA GLY A 125 -11.74 15.94 -31.39
C GLY A 125 -11.40 15.46 -32.81
N LYS A 126 -12.37 15.08 -33.65
CA LYS A 126 -12.13 14.62 -35.02
C LYS A 126 -12.29 15.82 -35.99
N PRO A 127 -11.23 16.33 -36.64
CA PRO A 127 -11.36 17.48 -37.54
C PRO A 127 -12.22 17.11 -38.75
N PRO A 128 -13.00 18.07 -39.30
CA PRO A 128 -13.81 17.85 -40.48
C PRO A 128 -12.91 17.49 -41.67
N ARG A 129 -13.34 16.48 -42.45
CA ARG A 129 -12.70 16.07 -43.71
C ARG A 129 -12.99 17.07 -44.82
#